data_AF-A0A528AVA0-F1
#
_entry.id   AF-A0A528AVA0-F1
#
_cell.length_a   1.000
_cell.length_b   1.000
_cell.length_c   1.000
_cell.angle_alpha   90.00
_cell.angle_beta   90.00
_cell.angle_gamma   90.00
#
_symmetry.space_group_name_H-M   'P 1'
#
loop_
_entity.id
_entity.type
_entity.pdbx_description
1 polymer ?
#
loop_
_entity_poly.entity_id
_entity_poly.type
_entity_poly.pdbx_seq_one_letter_code
_entity_poly.pdbx_strand_id
1 'polypeptide(L)'
;MSRRHELLAPGLRSPISRFCIIFAAALSICQPLARSYTPVTVGGSFTLTAPDGTTVTDETYRGKWLLVFFGYTSCPDICPTTLSSIAAAIEELGPDAAKLQPLFIT
;
A
#
# COMPACT_ATOMS: atom_id res chain seq x y z
N MET A 1 -22.43 22.28 -60.24
CA MET A 1 -22.48 21.40 -61.43
C MET A 1 -21.68 20.15 -61.10
N SER A 2 -22.28 19.19 -60.41
CA SER A 2 -22.95 18.02 -60.99
C SER A 2 -21.96 16.95 -61.45
N ARG A 3 -21.72 15.96 -60.60
CA ARG A 3 -21.70 14.52 -60.95
C ARG A 3 -21.89 13.71 -59.67
N ARG A 4 -23.15 13.54 -59.31
CA ARG A 4 -23.62 12.36 -58.58
C ARG A 4 -23.52 11.16 -59.51
N HIS A 5 -23.64 9.98 -58.91
CA HIS A 5 -24.01 8.71 -59.55
C HIS A 5 -22.85 7.93 -60.20
N GLU A 6 -22.26 7.07 -59.38
CA GLU A 6 -22.44 5.61 -59.43
C GLU A 6 -21.09 4.92 -59.28
N LEU A 7 -20.89 4.30 -58.11
CA LEU A 7 -20.46 2.91 -58.07
C LEU A 7 -21.07 2.32 -56.81
N LEU A 8 -22.32 1.91 -57.03
CA LEU A 8 -23.05 0.99 -56.19
C LEU A 8 -22.29 -0.36 -56.17
N ALA A 9 -22.41 -1.02 -55.02
CA ALA A 9 -22.19 -2.46 -54.79
C ALA A 9 -20.72 -2.92 -54.62
N PRO A 10 -20.48 -4.16 -54.12
CA PRO A 10 -21.16 -4.93 -53.07
C PRO A 10 -20.11 -5.53 -52.10
N GLY A 11 -20.35 -5.54 -50.79
CA GLY A 11 -19.30 -6.12 -49.92
C GLY A 11 -19.62 -6.27 -48.44
N LEU A 12 -20.89 -6.42 -48.09
CA LEU A 12 -21.30 -6.79 -46.73
C LEU A 12 -20.95 -8.26 -46.46
N ARG A 13 -19.66 -8.60 -46.36
CA ARG A 13 -19.16 -9.90 -45.87
C ARG A 13 -17.64 -9.93 -45.66
N SER A 14 -17.03 -8.83 -45.22
CA SER A 14 -15.63 -8.89 -44.78
C SER A 14 -15.55 -9.52 -43.37
N PRO A 15 -14.84 -10.64 -43.17
CA PRO A 15 -14.62 -11.25 -41.85
C PRO A 15 -13.84 -10.32 -40.91
N ILE A 16 -13.14 -9.33 -41.48
CA ILE A 16 -12.35 -8.32 -40.77
C ILE A 16 -13.25 -7.42 -39.92
N SER A 17 -14.45 -7.06 -40.42
CA SER A 17 -15.39 -6.21 -39.68
C SER A 17 -15.97 -6.91 -38.44
N ARG A 18 -16.26 -8.22 -38.56
CA ARG A 18 -16.74 -9.02 -37.42
C ARG A 18 -15.64 -9.24 -36.39
N PHE A 19 -14.40 -9.42 -36.82
CA PHE A 19 -13.27 -9.60 -35.91
C PHE A 19 -12.98 -8.34 -35.08
N CYS A 20 -13.07 -7.14 -35.69
CA CYS A 20 -12.93 -5.88 -34.97
C CYS A 20 -14.02 -5.66 -33.90
N ILE A 21 -15.27 -6.03 -34.18
CA ILE A 21 -16.37 -5.87 -33.21
C ILE A 21 -16.19 -6.83 -32.03
N ILE A 22 -15.79 -8.07 -32.28
CA ILE A 22 -15.54 -9.07 -31.22
C ILE A 22 -14.34 -8.64 -30.35
N PHE A 23 -13.27 -8.13 -30.99
CA PHE A 23 -12.08 -7.67 -30.27
C PHE A 23 -12.36 -6.44 -29.41
N ALA A 24 -13.15 -5.48 -29.90
CA ALA A 24 -13.58 -4.32 -29.13
C ALA A 24 -14.49 -4.72 -27.95
N ALA A 25 -15.39 -5.68 -28.13
CA ALA A 25 -16.25 -6.18 -27.06
C ALA A 25 -15.43 -6.90 -25.95
N ALA A 26 -14.39 -7.66 -26.32
CA ALA A 26 -13.51 -8.30 -25.36
C ALA A 26 -12.72 -7.29 -24.51
N LEU A 27 -12.32 -6.14 -25.10
CA LEU A 27 -11.66 -5.06 -24.36
C LEU A 27 -12.61 -4.36 -23.35
N SER A 28 -13.90 -4.23 -23.67
CA SER A 28 -14.88 -3.62 -22.76
C SER A 28 -15.24 -4.49 -21.55
N ILE A 29 -15.06 -5.82 -21.62
CA ILE A 29 -15.34 -6.75 -20.52
C ILE A 29 -14.18 -6.79 -19.50
N CYS A 30 -13.00 -6.32 -19.89
CA CYS A 30 -11.82 -6.22 -19.02
C CYS A 30 -11.66 -4.80 -18.45
N GLN A 31 -12.70 -4.26 -17.79
CA GLN A 31 -12.44 -3.13 -16.91
C GLN A 31 -11.75 -3.65 -15.64
N PRO A 32 -10.57 -3.11 -15.27
CA PRO A 32 -10.08 -3.35 -13.92
C PRO A 32 -11.13 -2.78 -12.98
N LEU A 33 -11.68 -3.63 -12.11
CA LEU A 33 -12.45 -3.16 -10.95
C LEU A 33 -11.58 -2.12 -10.26
N ALA A 34 -11.94 -0.85 -10.40
CA ALA A 34 -11.28 0.24 -9.70
C ALA A 34 -11.52 -0.02 -8.21
N ARG A 35 -10.55 -0.66 -7.55
CA ARG A 35 -10.56 -0.86 -6.11
C ARG A 35 -10.52 0.53 -5.50
N SER A 36 -11.60 0.95 -4.85
CA SER A 36 -11.61 2.17 -4.06
C SER A 36 -10.51 2.07 -3.02
N TYR A 37 -9.43 2.84 -3.20
CA TYR A 37 -8.36 2.97 -2.22
C TYR A 37 -8.72 4.14 -1.30
N THR A 38 -9.20 3.82 -0.10
CA THR A 38 -9.26 4.79 0.98
C THR A 38 -7.88 4.87 1.62
N PRO A 39 -7.20 6.03 1.58
CA PRO A 39 -5.93 6.17 2.27
C PRO A 39 -6.15 5.97 3.78
N VAL A 40 -5.49 4.97 4.34
CA VAL A 40 -5.44 4.78 5.79
C VAL A 40 -4.39 5.74 6.33
N THR A 41 -4.80 6.65 7.20
CA THR A 41 -3.86 7.48 7.96
C THR A 41 -3.40 6.67 9.17
N VAL A 42 -2.13 6.31 9.21
CA VAL A 42 -1.51 5.59 10.34
C VAL A 42 -0.77 6.61 11.21
N GLY A 43 -1.07 6.63 12.50
CA GLY A 43 -0.45 7.53 13.48
C GLY A 43 -1.43 8.50 14.14
N GLY A 44 -0.90 9.35 15.01
CA GLY A 44 -1.64 10.34 15.79
C GLY A 44 -0.91 10.69 17.09
N SER A 45 -1.42 11.68 17.81
CA SER A 45 -0.96 11.98 19.17
C SER A 45 -1.27 10.81 20.11
N PHE A 46 -0.34 10.48 20.99
CA PHE A 46 -0.54 9.48 22.04
C PHE A 46 -0.05 9.99 23.38
N THR A 47 -0.63 9.44 24.44
CA THR A 47 -0.17 9.60 25.82
C THR A 47 -0.18 8.23 26.47
N LEU A 48 0.99 7.75 26.89
CA LEU A 48 1.20 6.42 27.45
C LEU A 48 1.96 6.53 28.78
N THR A 49 1.97 5.42 29.51
CA THR A 49 2.78 5.27 30.73
C THR A 49 3.93 4.33 30.43
N ALA A 50 5.16 4.79 30.65
CA ALA A 50 6.35 3.97 30.52
C ALA A 50 6.47 2.96 31.69
N PRO A 51 7.33 1.93 31.59
CA PRO A 51 7.48 0.92 32.64
C PRO A 51 7.93 1.47 34.01
N ASP A 52 8.56 2.63 34.02
CA ASP A 52 9.00 3.34 35.24
C ASP A 52 7.90 4.23 35.85
N GLY A 53 6.70 4.27 35.25
CA GLY A 53 5.57 5.07 35.68
C GLY A 53 5.54 6.49 35.12
N THR A 54 6.53 6.89 34.31
CA THR A 54 6.54 8.22 33.69
C THR A 54 5.51 8.33 32.56
N THR A 55 4.91 9.50 32.42
CA THR A 55 4.04 9.79 31.27
C THR A 55 4.88 10.18 30.06
N VAL A 56 4.63 9.52 28.93
CA VAL A 56 5.30 9.78 27.65
C VAL A 56 4.27 10.09 26.57
N THR A 57 4.62 10.96 25.64
CA THR A 57 3.76 11.39 24.52
C THR A 57 4.50 11.29 23.19
N ASP A 58 3.81 11.59 22.07
CA ASP A 58 4.48 11.74 20.76
C ASP A 58 5.59 12.81 20.79
N GLU A 59 5.43 13.80 21.66
CA GLU A 59 6.36 14.92 21.78
C GLU A 59 7.65 14.51 22.49
N THR A 60 7.58 13.56 23.42
CA THR A 60 8.72 13.03 24.19
C THR A 60 9.84 12.50 23.29
N TYR A 61 9.49 12.01 22.09
CA TYR A 61 10.43 11.33 21.19
C TYR A 61 10.72 12.10 19.91
N ARG A 62 10.31 13.37 19.81
CA ARG A 62 10.60 14.21 18.63
C ARG A 62 12.10 14.33 18.39
N GLY A 63 12.48 14.42 17.11
CA GLY A 63 13.88 14.47 16.68
C GLY A 63 14.53 13.10 16.46
N LYS A 64 13.82 12.01 16.76
CA LYS A 64 14.21 10.64 16.40
C LYS A 64 13.16 9.99 15.50
N TRP A 65 13.59 9.00 14.73
CA TRP A 65 12.71 8.12 13.98
C TRP A 65 12.09 7.09 14.92
N LEU A 66 10.77 7.02 14.98
CA LEU A 66 10.07 6.05 15.82
C LEU A 66 9.91 4.72 15.09
N LEU A 67 10.42 3.64 15.68
CA LEU A 67 10.09 2.28 15.29
C LEU A 67 9.10 1.74 16.32
N VAL A 68 7.82 1.69 15.96
CA VAL A 68 6.74 1.27 16.86
C VAL A 68 6.37 -0.19 16.59
N PHE A 69 6.43 -1.01 17.63
CA PHE A 69 5.94 -2.39 17.60
C PHE A 69 4.85 -2.58 18.67
N PHE A 70 3.66 -2.98 18.23
CA PHE A 70 2.54 -3.32 19.10
C PHE A 70 2.55 -4.82 19.40
N GLY A 71 2.53 -5.20 20.67
CA GLY A 71 2.53 -6.61 21.08
C GLY A 71 2.11 -6.77 22.53
N TYR A 72 2.45 -7.89 23.15
CA TYR A 72 2.18 -8.13 24.57
C TYR A 72 3.20 -9.14 25.11
N THR A 73 3.48 -9.08 26.40
CA THR A 73 4.57 -9.85 27.03
C THR A 73 4.28 -11.35 27.14
N SER A 74 3.01 -11.74 27.19
CA SER A 74 2.57 -13.15 27.30
C SER A 74 2.42 -13.87 25.95
N CYS A 75 3.01 -13.32 24.89
CA CYS A 75 2.93 -13.86 23.53
C CYS A 75 4.02 -14.92 23.32
N PRO A 76 3.68 -16.21 23.20
CA PRO A 76 4.67 -17.28 23.36
C PRO A 76 5.58 -17.51 22.15
N ASP A 77 5.34 -16.86 21.01
CA ASP A 77 6.03 -17.21 19.75
C ASP A 77 6.39 -15.99 18.89
N ILE A 78 5.41 -15.36 18.22
CA ILE A 78 5.70 -14.37 17.19
C ILE A 78 6.32 -13.07 17.75
N CYS A 79 5.94 -12.67 18.97
CA CYS A 79 6.40 -11.43 19.57
C CYS A 79 7.90 -11.46 19.96
N PRO A 80 8.41 -12.48 20.70
CA PRO A 80 9.84 -12.57 20.99
C PRO A 80 10.68 -12.76 19.71
N THR A 81 10.16 -13.49 18.73
CA THR A 81 10.83 -13.66 17.43
C THR A 81 10.94 -12.33 16.69
N THR A 82 9.86 -11.55 16.63
CA THR A 82 9.86 -10.24 15.96
C THR A 82 10.78 -9.24 16.65
N LEU A 83 10.76 -9.19 17.99
CA LEU A 83 11.66 -8.32 18.76
C LEU A 83 13.14 -8.67 18.52
N SER A 84 13.46 -9.96 18.40
CA SER A 84 14.82 -10.42 18.08
C SER A 84 15.26 -9.95 16.69
N SER A 85 14.37 -10.03 15.69
CA SER A 85 14.63 -9.52 14.34
C SER A 85 14.81 -7.99 14.32
N ILE A 86 14.01 -7.25 15.09
CA ILE A 86 14.15 -5.79 15.22
C ILE A 86 15.49 -5.43 15.86
N ALA A 87 15.89 -6.15 16.93
CA ALA A 87 17.19 -5.91 17.58
C ALA A 87 18.36 -6.10 16.61
N ALA A 88 18.36 -7.21 15.84
CA ALA A 88 19.38 -7.47 14.83
C ALA A 88 19.43 -6.37 13.74
N ALA A 89 18.26 -5.91 13.28
CA ALA A 89 18.19 -4.83 12.30
C ALA A 89 18.72 -3.50 12.85
N ILE A 90 18.49 -3.21 14.14
CA ILE A 90 19.03 -2.02 14.79
C ILE A 90 20.56 -2.10 14.93
N GLU A 91 21.10 -3.27 15.25
CA GLU A 91 22.56 -3.49 15.29
C GLU A 91 23.20 -3.26 13.92
N GLU A 92 22.55 -3.71 12.84
CA GLU A 92 23.04 -3.54 11.47
C GLU A 92 23.13 -2.06 11.05
N LEU A 93 22.30 -1.17 11.63
CA LEU A 93 22.37 0.28 11.39
C LEU A 93 23.64 0.93 11.94
N GLY A 94 24.36 0.28 12.88
CA GLY A 94 25.56 0.83 13.48
C GLY A 94 25.34 2.23 14.09
N PRO A 95 26.17 3.24 13.77
CA PRO A 95 26.03 4.59 14.34
C PRO A 95 24.66 5.26 14.07
N ASP A 96 23.98 4.88 12.98
CA ASP A 96 22.68 5.47 12.64
C ASP A 96 21.56 5.02 13.59
N ALA A 97 21.76 3.93 14.35
CA ALA A 97 20.84 3.50 15.40
C ALA A 97 20.56 4.61 16.43
N ALA A 98 21.49 5.56 16.64
CA ALA A 98 21.31 6.70 17.53
C ALA A 98 20.17 7.65 17.11
N LYS A 99 19.79 7.63 15.81
CA LYS A 99 18.69 8.42 15.26
C LYS A 99 17.33 7.73 15.42
N LEU A 100 17.31 6.46 15.84
CA LEU A 100 16.11 5.65 16.00
C LEU A 100 15.68 5.60 17.48
N GLN A 101 14.38 5.55 17.71
CA GLN A 101 13.77 5.27 19.00
C GLN A 101 12.80 4.09 18.83
N PRO A 102 13.20 2.88 19.21
CA PRO A 102 12.29 1.75 19.24
C PRO A 102 11.30 1.89 20.42
N LEU A 103 10.02 1.65 20.15
CA LEU A 103 8.93 1.66 21.14
C LEU A 103 8.17 0.34 21.05
N PHE A 104 8.12 -0.38 22.17
CA PHE A 104 7.25 -1.54 22.35
C PHE A 104 6.01 -1.12 23.14
N ILE A 105 4.83 -1.22 22.52
CA ILE A 105 3.56 -0.82 23.13
C ILE A 105 2.72 -2.07 23.39
N THR A 106 2.26 -2.22 24.64
CA THR A 106 1.40 -3.31 25.11
C THR A 106 -0.03 -2.89 25.35
#